data_AF-A0A961V1U2-F1
#
_entry.id   AF-A0A961V1U2-F1
#
_cell.length_a   1.000
_cell.length_b   1.000
_cell.length_c   1.000
_cell.angle_alpha   90.00
_cell.angle_beta   90.00
_cell.angle_gamma   90.00
#
_symmetry.space_group_name_H-M   'P 1'
#
loop_
_entity.id
_entity.type
_entity.pdbx_description
1 polymer ?
#
loop_
_entity_poly.entity_id
_entity_poly.type
_entity_poly.pdbx_seq_one_letter_code
_entity_poly.pdbx_strand_id
1 'polypeptide(L)'
;MTNKSLVFIGCLNRETPYFQGARGHGLAVYSLDEDTLEAIKLAETDAIDNPTFLSVNADGSVVYGTAEVFEWKEGLVTAFGFDRATNTLSYINKQPTLGMLAAHNTISGDGSKVLVSNYAMGSGGPDQSVSVFGIREDGGLTPALGSVAHKGTGPNSERQERPHAHSTNVVPGTDIVVVADLGIDKLVSYRLGKDGSLEKISEFATAPGAGPRHVAFHPNGRFMFVMNELDSTFA
;
A
#
# COMPACT_ATOMS: atom_id res chain seq x y z
N MET A 1 33.04 4.34 0.15
CA MET A 1 31.73 3.93 -0.39
C MET A 1 30.89 5.19 -0.36
N THR A 2 30.33 5.63 -1.48
CA THR A 2 29.43 6.79 -1.47
C THR A 2 28.16 6.41 -0.72
N ASN A 3 27.75 7.19 0.28
CA ASN A 3 26.54 6.93 1.07
C ASN A 3 25.31 7.35 0.26
N LYS A 4 24.94 6.53 -0.73
CA LYS A 4 23.85 6.83 -1.67
C LYS A 4 22.66 5.91 -1.43
N SER A 5 21.50 6.52 -1.23
CA SER A 5 20.22 5.86 -1.07
C SER A 5 19.38 5.98 -2.35
N LEU A 6 18.59 4.94 -2.65
CA LEU A 6 17.57 5.02 -3.70
C LEU A 6 16.28 5.59 -3.11
N VAL A 7 15.66 6.51 -3.82
CA VAL A 7 14.36 7.10 -3.47
C VAL A 7 13.39 6.83 -4.61
N PHE A 8 12.34 6.07 -4.33
CA PHE A 8 11.26 5.79 -5.27
C PHE A 8 10.10 6.73 -4.99
N ILE A 9 9.60 7.40 -6.04
CA ILE A 9 8.55 8.41 -5.93
C ILE A 9 7.41 8.03 -6.87
N GLY A 10 6.22 7.89 -6.30
CA GLY A 10 4.98 7.77 -7.04
C GLY A 10 4.24 9.11 -7.05
N CYS A 11 3.62 9.43 -8.19
CA CYS A 11 2.93 10.70 -8.40
C CYS A 11 1.58 10.48 -9.10
N LEU A 12 0.59 11.31 -8.78
CA LEU A 12 -0.64 11.41 -9.56
C LEU A 12 -0.31 11.92 -10.97
N ASN A 13 -0.55 11.08 -11.98
CA ASN A 13 -0.44 11.40 -13.40
C ASN A 13 -1.81 11.41 -14.11
N ARG A 14 -2.89 11.19 -13.34
CA ARG A 14 -4.29 11.39 -13.74
C ARG A 14 -5.03 12.15 -12.66
N GLU A 15 -6.02 12.93 -13.07
CA GLU A 15 -6.88 13.67 -12.14
C GLU A 15 -7.67 12.70 -11.23
N THR A 16 -7.83 13.10 -9.97
CA THR A 16 -8.72 12.42 -9.01
C THR A 16 -9.76 13.42 -8.50
N PRO A 17 -10.93 12.99 -7.99
CA PRO A 17 -11.98 13.89 -7.53
C PRO A 17 -11.51 14.96 -6.53
N TYR A 18 -10.47 14.65 -5.75
CA TYR A 18 -9.87 15.54 -4.75
C TYR A 18 -8.60 16.27 -5.24
N PHE A 19 -8.04 15.90 -6.40
CA PHE A 19 -6.86 16.53 -6.97
C PHE A 19 -6.91 16.59 -8.50
N GLN A 20 -7.38 17.72 -9.02
CA GLN A 20 -7.52 18.00 -10.46
C GLN A 20 -6.23 18.57 -11.09
N GLY A 21 -5.16 18.74 -10.30
CA GLY A 21 -3.88 19.32 -10.74
C GLY A 21 -2.83 18.28 -11.15
N ALA A 22 -3.22 17.04 -11.45
CA ALA A 22 -2.30 15.94 -11.69
C ALA A 22 -1.40 16.20 -12.92
N ARG A 23 -0.10 16.30 -12.68
CA ARG A 23 0.93 16.56 -13.70
C ARG A 23 2.18 15.69 -13.49
N GLY A 24 2.06 14.63 -12.68
CA GLY A 24 3.13 13.69 -12.45
C GLY A 24 3.39 12.81 -13.66
N HIS A 25 4.51 12.10 -13.65
CA HIS A 25 4.92 11.15 -14.68
C HIS A 25 4.77 9.70 -14.23
N GLY A 26 3.96 9.41 -13.21
CA GLY A 26 3.81 8.06 -12.66
C GLY A 26 4.90 7.75 -11.64
N LEU A 27 5.87 6.91 -12.01
CA LEU A 27 6.92 6.40 -11.11
C LEU A 27 8.29 6.96 -11.50
N ALA A 28 9.06 7.41 -10.51
CA ALA A 28 10.43 7.86 -10.68
C ALA A 28 11.37 7.27 -9.63
N VAL A 29 12.65 7.11 -9.99
CA VAL A 29 13.72 6.69 -9.10
C VAL A 29 14.81 7.76 -9.06
N TYR A 30 15.26 8.11 -7.87
CA TYR A 30 16.35 9.04 -7.62
C TYR A 30 17.46 8.36 -6.83
N SER A 31 18.69 8.81 -7.04
CA SER A 31 19.78 8.62 -6.07
C SER A 31 19.83 9.86 -5.19
N LEU A 32 19.78 9.67 -3.88
CA LEU A 32 20.08 10.70 -2.89
C LEU A 32 21.48 10.43 -2.34
N ASP A 33 22.39 11.39 -2.49
CA ASP A 33 23.66 11.38 -1.78
C ASP A 33 23.41 11.93 -0.37
N GLU A 34 23.60 11.10 0.67
CA GLU A 34 23.30 11.49 2.05
C GLU A 34 24.34 12.43 2.66
N ASP A 35 25.53 12.52 2.07
CA ASP A 35 26.59 13.41 2.53
C ASP A 35 26.37 14.84 1.99
N THR A 36 25.93 14.96 0.72
CA THR A 36 25.71 16.26 0.06
C THR A 36 24.26 16.71 0.01
N LEU A 37 23.32 15.79 0.26
CA LEU A 37 21.87 15.95 0.06
C LEU A 37 21.47 16.23 -1.40
N GLU A 38 22.35 15.91 -2.35
CA GLU A 38 22.05 16.02 -3.77
C GLU A 38 21.19 14.85 -4.23
N ALA A 39 20.08 15.16 -4.92
CA ALA A 39 19.20 14.16 -5.52
C ALA A 39 19.31 14.19 -7.05
N ILE A 40 19.63 13.05 -7.66
CA ILE A 40 19.74 12.90 -9.11
C ILE A 40 18.69 11.90 -9.58
N LYS A 41 17.85 12.32 -10.54
CA LYS A 41 16.87 11.43 -11.18
C LYS A 41 17.60 10.37 -12.01
N LEU A 42 17.34 9.10 -11.71
CA LEU A 42 17.93 7.96 -12.40
C LEU A 42 17.01 7.44 -13.51
N ALA A 43 15.73 7.28 -13.20
CA ALA A 43 14.73 6.70 -14.11
C ALA A 43 13.35 7.30 -13.86
N GLU A 44 12.49 7.27 -14.88
CA GLU A 44 11.07 7.57 -14.77
C GLU A 44 10.25 6.76 -15.78
N THR A 45 8.98 6.50 -15.47
CA THR A 45 8.04 5.84 -16.38
C THR A 45 6.59 6.23 -16.07
N ASP A 46 5.84 6.51 -17.13
CA ASP A 46 4.39 6.76 -17.13
C ASP A 46 3.55 5.49 -17.34
N ALA A 47 4.18 4.31 -17.34
CA ALA A 47 3.51 3.03 -17.57
C ALA A 47 2.63 2.53 -16.39
N ILE A 48 2.44 3.37 -15.37
CA ILE A 48 1.54 3.13 -14.24
C ILE A 48 0.69 4.38 -13.99
N ASP A 49 -0.62 4.18 -13.87
CA ASP A 49 -1.58 5.23 -13.54
C ASP A 49 -1.68 5.41 -12.02
N ASN A 50 -1.54 6.65 -11.56
CA ASN A 50 -1.66 7.08 -10.17
C ASN A 50 -1.00 6.12 -9.15
N PRO A 51 0.33 5.92 -9.22
CA PRO A 51 1.09 5.21 -8.20
C PRO A 51 1.12 5.97 -6.87
N THR A 52 0.02 5.94 -6.10
CA THR A 52 -0.11 6.75 -4.88
C THR A 52 0.55 6.13 -3.65
N PHE A 53 0.85 4.83 -3.69
CA PHE A 53 1.65 4.17 -2.68
C PHE A 53 2.59 3.13 -3.29
N LEU A 54 3.81 3.06 -2.73
CA LEU A 54 4.87 2.18 -3.21
C LEU A 54 5.41 1.34 -2.04
N SER A 55 5.79 0.10 -2.33
CA SER A 55 6.71 -0.69 -1.52
C SER A 55 7.84 -1.22 -2.40
N VAL A 56 9.03 -1.36 -1.82
CA VAL A 56 10.26 -1.71 -2.53
C VAL A 56 10.91 -2.87 -1.81
N ASN A 57 11.40 -3.86 -2.56
CA ASN A 57 12.13 -4.98 -1.96
C ASN A 57 13.48 -4.54 -1.36
N ALA A 58 14.07 -5.38 -0.51
CA ALA A 58 15.22 -5.01 0.32
C ALA A 58 16.46 -4.57 -0.49
N ASP A 59 16.66 -5.11 -1.69
CA ASP A 59 17.78 -4.74 -2.56
C ASP A 59 17.44 -3.63 -3.56
N GLY A 60 16.21 -3.10 -3.55
CA GLY A 60 15.76 -2.03 -4.44
C GLY A 60 15.69 -2.42 -5.91
N SER A 61 15.63 -3.71 -6.23
CA SER A 61 15.53 -4.20 -7.61
C SER A 61 14.09 -4.29 -8.11
N VAL A 62 13.09 -4.28 -7.22
CA VAL A 62 11.67 -4.37 -7.56
C VAL A 62 10.85 -3.41 -6.72
N VAL A 63 9.96 -2.66 -7.38
CA VAL A 63 8.98 -1.77 -6.76
C VAL A 63 7.56 -2.21 -7.12
N TYR A 64 6.69 -2.20 -6.12
CA TYR A 64 5.28 -2.51 -6.24
C TYR A 64 4.48 -1.23 -6.01
N GLY A 65 3.75 -0.77 -7.03
CA GLY A 65 2.89 0.41 -6.93
C GLY A 65 1.41 0.05 -6.93
N THR A 66 0.64 0.62 -6.01
CA THR A 66 -0.84 0.63 -6.11
C THR A 66 -1.27 1.59 -7.20
N ALA A 67 -2.39 1.35 -7.87
CA ALA A 67 -2.96 2.29 -8.83
C ALA A 67 -4.31 2.82 -8.33
N GLU A 68 -4.37 4.11 -8.04
CA GLU A 68 -5.57 4.78 -7.52
C GLU A 68 -6.32 5.48 -8.65
N VAL A 69 -7.19 4.73 -9.34
CA VAL A 69 -7.95 5.20 -10.50
C VAL A 69 -9.45 4.97 -10.27
N PHE A 70 -10.22 6.05 -10.22
CA PHE A 70 -11.63 6.05 -9.82
C PHE A 70 -12.56 5.47 -10.89
N GLU A 71 -12.15 5.53 -12.15
CA GLU A 71 -12.93 5.06 -13.30
C GLU A 71 -12.83 3.54 -13.48
N TRP A 72 -11.94 2.87 -12.74
CA TRP A 72 -11.75 1.43 -12.82
C TRP A 72 -12.70 0.70 -11.89
N LYS A 73 -13.15 -0.49 -12.33
CA LYS A 73 -14.03 -1.35 -11.55
C LYS A 73 -13.34 -1.95 -10.32
N GLU A 74 -12.02 -2.10 -10.39
CA GLU A 74 -11.19 -2.67 -9.34
C GLU A 74 -9.81 -2.03 -9.35
N GLY A 75 -9.20 -1.96 -8.16
CA GLY A 75 -7.87 -1.39 -7.97
C GLY A 75 -6.81 -2.36 -8.49
N LEU A 76 -5.66 -1.82 -8.90
CA LEU A 76 -4.54 -2.64 -9.38
C LEU A 76 -3.30 -2.47 -8.50
N VAL A 77 -2.46 -3.49 -8.49
CA VAL A 77 -1.07 -3.40 -8.01
C VAL A 77 -0.15 -3.85 -9.15
N THR A 78 0.91 -3.09 -9.40
CA THR A 78 1.84 -3.31 -10.51
C THR A 78 3.26 -3.46 -10.00
N ALA A 79 3.99 -4.44 -10.54
CA ALA A 79 5.40 -4.66 -10.28
C ALA A 79 6.26 -4.08 -11.40
N PHE A 80 7.31 -3.34 -11.03
CA PHE A 80 8.35 -2.87 -11.92
C PHE A 80 9.72 -3.32 -11.41
N GLY A 81 10.57 -3.77 -12.33
CA GLY A 81 12.00 -3.97 -12.07
C GLY A 81 12.76 -2.66 -12.19
N PHE A 82 13.82 -2.51 -11.40
CA PHE A 82 14.78 -1.42 -11.50
C PHE A 82 16.20 -1.97 -11.67
N ASP A 83 16.80 -1.74 -12.83
CA ASP A 83 18.19 -2.10 -13.11
C ASP A 83 19.12 -0.94 -12.77
N ARG A 84 19.91 -1.11 -11.71
CA ARG A 84 20.89 -0.11 -11.22
C ARG A 84 22.07 0.11 -12.17
N ALA A 85 22.41 -0.86 -13.02
CA ALA A 85 23.53 -0.74 -13.94
C ALA A 85 23.17 0.17 -15.13
N THR A 86 21.91 0.09 -15.57
CA THR A 86 21.40 0.84 -16.72
C THR A 86 20.52 2.03 -16.33
N ASN A 87 20.15 2.15 -15.05
CA ASN A 87 19.16 3.11 -14.55
C ASN A 87 17.84 3.03 -15.32
N THR A 88 17.29 1.83 -15.46
CA THR A 88 16.04 1.60 -16.21
C THR A 88 14.96 1.01 -15.33
N LEU A 89 13.72 1.47 -15.54
CA LEU A 89 12.51 0.84 -15.01
C LEU A 89 11.90 -0.05 -16.09
N SER A 90 11.51 -1.27 -15.72
CA SER A 90 10.87 -2.23 -16.63
C SER A 90 9.57 -2.75 -16.02
N TYR A 91 8.48 -2.69 -16.78
CA TYR A 91 7.23 -3.30 -16.38
C TYR A 91 7.38 -4.83 -16.29
N ILE A 92 6.92 -5.43 -15.19
CA ILE A 92 6.90 -6.89 -15.02
C ILE A 92 5.48 -7.42 -15.23
N ASN A 93 4.55 -7.09 -14.34
CA ASN A 93 3.13 -7.38 -14.49
C ASN A 93 2.26 -6.54 -13.54
N LYS A 94 0.93 -6.63 -13.70
CA LYS A 94 -0.05 -6.11 -12.76
C LYS A 94 -1.10 -7.15 -12.40
N GLN A 95 -1.75 -6.98 -11.24
CA GLN A 95 -2.81 -7.85 -10.75
C GLN A 95 -3.99 -7.04 -10.21
N PRO A 96 -5.24 -7.53 -10.39
CA PRO A 96 -6.40 -6.95 -9.74
C PRO A 96 -6.35 -7.21 -8.23
N THR A 97 -6.68 -6.18 -7.47
CA THR A 97 -6.61 -6.17 -6.00
C THR A 97 -7.85 -6.75 -5.33
N LEU A 98 -8.85 -7.16 -6.11
CA LEU A 98 -10.15 -7.64 -5.64
C LEU A 98 -10.89 -6.62 -4.73
N GLY A 99 -10.45 -5.36 -4.71
CA GLY A 99 -11.10 -4.24 -4.06
C GLY A 99 -11.27 -3.08 -5.02
N MET A 100 -11.86 -1.97 -4.58
CA MET A 100 -12.14 -0.85 -5.47
C MET A 100 -10.95 0.07 -5.73
N LEU A 101 -10.40 0.77 -4.72
CA LEU A 101 -9.21 1.61 -4.89
C LEU A 101 -8.06 1.05 -4.06
N ALA A 102 -6.93 0.75 -4.71
CA ALA A 102 -5.75 0.28 -4.00
C ALA A 102 -5.04 1.47 -3.33
N ALA A 103 -5.12 1.55 -2.00
CA ALA A 103 -4.67 2.74 -1.25
C ALA A 103 -3.26 2.59 -0.67
N HIS A 104 -2.85 1.37 -0.33
CA HIS A 104 -1.58 1.10 0.34
C HIS A 104 -1.12 -0.32 0.04
N ASN A 105 0.19 -0.54 -0.03
CA ASN A 105 0.76 -1.88 -0.08
C ASN A 105 1.98 -2.04 0.86
N THR A 106 2.27 -3.28 1.23
CA THR A 106 3.47 -3.64 1.99
C THR A 106 3.99 -4.99 1.50
N ILE A 107 5.29 -5.22 1.66
CA ILE A 107 5.91 -6.54 1.47
C ILE A 107 5.87 -7.29 2.81
N SER A 108 5.67 -8.61 2.76
CA SER A 108 5.73 -9.48 3.95
C SER A 108 7.13 -9.48 4.57
N GLY A 109 7.22 -9.79 5.87
CA GLY A 109 8.52 -9.77 6.59
C GLY A 109 9.55 -10.76 6.03
N ASP A 110 9.11 -11.83 5.36
CA ASP A 110 9.95 -12.80 4.67
C ASP A 110 10.26 -12.45 3.20
N GLY A 111 9.74 -11.32 2.71
CA GLY A 111 9.93 -10.88 1.33
C GLY A 111 9.17 -11.68 0.27
N SER A 112 8.28 -12.61 0.66
CA SER A 112 7.63 -13.55 -0.26
C SER A 112 6.28 -13.09 -0.82
N LYS A 113 5.67 -12.06 -0.22
CA LYS A 113 4.31 -11.61 -0.55
C LYS A 113 4.17 -10.10 -0.57
N VAL A 114 3.21 -9.62 -1.35
CA VAL A 114 2.72 -8.24 -1.30
C VAL A 114 1.28 -8.26 -0.77
N LEU A 115 1.00 -7.40 0.22
CA LEU A 115 -0.34 -7.18 0.76
C LEU A 115 -0.83 -5.81 0.32
N VAL A 116 -2.08 -5.71 -0.10
CA VAL A 116 -2.70 -4.46 -0.58
C VAL A 116 -3.94 -4.17 0.23
N SER A 117 -4.09 -2.92 0.67
CA SER A 117 -5.32 -2.40 1.29
C SER A 117 -6.15 -1.70 0.25
N ASN A 118 -7.44 -1.99 0.23
CA ASN A 118 -8.37 -1.40 -0.71
C ASN A 118 -9.36 -0.49 0.02
N TYR A 119 -9.34 0.78 -0.34
CA TYR A 119 -10.27 1.80 0.11
C TYR A 119 -11.55 1.69 -0.74
N ALA A 120 -12.65 1.26 -0.14
CA ALA A 120 -13.87 0.98 -0.89
C ALA A 120 -14.75 2.23 -1.00
N MET A 121 -14.86 2.83 -2.19
CA MET A 121 -15.80 3.94 -2.42
C MET A 121 -17.04 3.48 -3.19
N GLY A 122 -18.07 4.32 -3.29
CA GLY A 122 -19.18 4.14 -4.21
C GLY A 122 -19.83 2.74 -4.20
N SER A 123 -20.24 2.27 -5.38
CA SER A 123 -20.89 0.96 -5.57
C SER A 123 -20.42 0.30 -6.87
N GLY A 124 -20.26 -1.04 -6.90
CA GLY A 124 -20.11 -1.80 -8.15
C GLY A 124 -18.77 -2.47 -8.43
N GLY A 125 -17.82 -2.45 -7.48
CA GLY A 125 -16.56 -3.22 -7.54
C GLY A 125 -16.56 -4.44 -6.61
N PRO A 126 -15.53 -5.30 -6.69
CA PRO A 126 -15.27 -6.27 -5.64
C PRO A 126 -14.87 -5.53 -4.35
N ASP A 127 -15.21 -6.09 -3.19
CA ASP A 127 -15.23 -5.39 -1.89
C ASP A 127 -14.26 -6.01 -0.88
N GLN A 128 -13.13 -6.55 -1.37
CA GLN A 128 -12.11 -7.06 -0.47
C GLN A 128 -11.34 -5.87 0.10
N SER A 129 -11.27 -5.79 1.43
CA SER A 129 -10.53 -4.76 2.16
C SER A 129 -9.02 -5.00 2.08
N VAL A 130 -8.60 -6.27 2.04
CA VAL A 130 -7.18 -6.65 1.88
C VAL A 130 -7.04 -7.80 0.91
N SER A 131 -6.00 -7.76 0.08
CA SER A 131 -5.59 -8.86 -0.81
C SER A 131 -4.11 -9.18 -0.68
N VAL A 132 -3.76 -10.44 -0.89
CA VAL A 132 -2.41 -10.99 -0.73
C VAL A 132 -1.96 -11.62 -2.03
N PHE A 133 -0.75 -11.29 -2.46
CA PHE A 133 -0.11 -11.78 -3.68
C PHE A 133 1.22 -12.44 -3.35
N GLY A 134 1.56 -13.55 -4.00
CA GLY A 134 2.91 -14.09 -3.96
C GLY A 134 3.84 -13.31 -4.89
N ILE A 135 5.12 -13.25 -4.53
CA ILE A 135 6.18 -12.72 -5.39
C ILE A 135 6.80 -13.88 -6.17
N ARG A 136 6.85 -13.76 -7.49
CA ARG A 136 7.46 -14.70 -8.42
C ARG A 136 8.97 -14.55 -8.43
N GLU A 137 9.67 -15.53 -9.01
CA GLU A 137 11.12 -15.51 -9.17
C GLU A 137 11.63 -14.29 -9.95
N ASP A 138 10.87 -13.80 -10.92
CA ASP A 138 11.19 -12.59 -11.70
C ASP A 138 10.78 -11.28 -11.02
N GLY A 139 10.37 -11.32 -9.75
CA GLY A 139 9.88 -10.16 -8.99
C GLY A 139 8.42 -9.81 -9.25
N GLY A 140 7.77 -10.44 -10.24
CA GLY A 140 6.36 -10.21 -10.56
C GLY A 140 5.39 -10.75 -9.51
N LEU A 141 4.11 -10.49 -9.70
CA LEU A 141 3.04 -10.91 -8.79
C LEU A 141 2.28 -12.13 -9.33
N THR A 142 1.98 -13.10 -8.46
CA THR A 142 0.99 -14.16 -8.75
C THR A 142 -0.42 -13.58 -8.82
N PRO A 143 -1.44 -14.31 -9.34
CA PRO A 143 -2.82 -14.02 -8.98
C PRO A 143 -2.99 -13.98 -7.44
N ALA A 144 -4.05 -13.31 -6.96
CA ALA A 144 -4.33 -13.22 -5.53
C ALA A 144 -4.36 -14.60 -4.87
N LEU A 145 -3.58 -14.78 -3.81
CA LEU A 145 -3.51 -15.99 -3.01
C LEU A 145 -4.63 -16.05 -1.96
N GLY A 146 -5.00 -14.88 -1.42
CA GLY A 146 -6.03 -14.73 -0.42
C GLY A 146 -6.53 -13.30 -0.34
N SER A 147 -7.71 -13.13 0.22
CA SER A 147 -8.32 -11.82 0.45
C SER A 147 -9.35 -11.89 1.57
N VAL A 148 -9.63 -10.73 2.17
CA VAL A 148 -10.64 -10.59 3.22
C VAL A 148 -11.45 -9.31 3.03
N ALA A 149 -12.74 -9.40 3.29
CA ALA A 149 -13.65 -8.26 3.36
C ALA A 149 -13.97 -7.94 4.81
N HIS A 150 -13.84 -6.68 5.17
CA HIS A 150 -14.35 -6.15 6.43
C HIS A 150 -15.85 -5.85 6.33
N LYS A 151 -16.49 -5.60 7.48
CA LYS A 151 -17.90 -5.23 7.58
C LYS A 151 -18.10 -4.25 8.72
N GLY A 152 -19.01 -3.31 8.54
CA GLY A 152 -19.37 -2.30 9.54
C GLY A 152 -19.38 -0.90 8.94
N THR A 153 -19.63 0.08 9.82
CA THR A 153 -19.67 1.51 9.54
C THR A 153 -19.18 2.27 10.77
N GLY A 154 -18.81 3.53 10.60
CA GLY A 154 -18.51 4.48 11.68
C GLY A 154 -19.59 5.57 11.80
N PRO A 155 -19.44 6.50 12.75
CA PRO A 155 -20.42 7.57 12.98
C PRO A 155 -20.43 8.67 11.91
N ASN A 156 -19.34 8.85 11.14
CA ASN A 156 -19.30 9.83 10.05
C ASN A 156 -19.95 9.25 8.79
N SER A 157 -21.22 9.58 8.52
CA SER A 157 -21.96 9.04 7.37
C SER A 157 -21.40 9.39 5.99
N GLU A 158 -20.52 10.39 5.88
CA GLU A 158 -19.90 10.79 4.61
C GLU A 158 -18.56 10.10 4.36
N ARG A 159 -17.87 9.68 5.42
CA ARG A 159 -16.51 9.11 5.35
C ARG A 159 -16.38 7.71 5.91
N GLN A 160 -17.44 7.17 6.53
CA GLN A 160 -17.46 5.90 7.26
C GLN A 160 -18.76 5.14 7.03
N GLU A 161 -19.34 5.30 5.84
CA GLU A 161 -20.55 4.63 5.38
C GLU A 161 -20.37 3.12 5.13
N ARG A 162 -19.12 2.66 5.09
CA ARG A 162 -18.68 1.28 4.86
C ARG A 162 -17.21 1.13 5.24
N PRO A 163 -16.61 -0.08 5.16
CA PRO A 163 -15.19 -0.27 5.38
C PRO A 163 -14.30 0.45 4.36
N HIS A 164 -13.25 1.09 4.87
CA HIS A 164 -12.26 1.86 4.11
C HIS A 164 -10.86 1.49 4.60
N ALA A 165 -10.41 0.27 4.29
CA ALA A 165 -9.06 -0.18 4.67
C ALA A 165 -8.01 0.67 3.99
N HIS A 166 -7.27 1.45 4.79
CA HIS A 166 -6.37 2.48 4.29
C HIS A 166 -4.89 2.06 4.38
N SER A 167 -4.52 1.22 5.34
CA SER A 167 -3.16 0.64 5.38
C SER A 167 -3.15 -0.77 5.93
N THR A 168 -2.17 -1.54 5.49
CA THR A 168 -1.90 -2.92 5.91
C THR A 168 -0.41 -3.01 6.16
N ASN A 169 -0.03 -3.38 7.38
CA ASN A 169 1.35 -3.37 7.84
C ASN A 169 1.69 -4.68 8.53
N VAL A 170 2.91 -5.18 8.32
CA VAL A 170 3.39 -6.39 8.97
C VAL A 170 4.05 -6.00 10.28
N VAL A 171 3.67 -6.66 11.38
CA VAL A 171 4.33 -6.49 12.67
C VAL A 171 5.77 -7.04 12.54
N PRO A 172 6.82 -6.22 12.78
CA PRO A 172 8.19 -6.60 12.50
C PRO A 172 8.60 -7.93 13.14
N GLY A 173 9.22 -8.81 12.34
CA GLY A 173 9.71 -10.11 12.81
C GLY A 173 8.63 -11.17 13.02
N THR A 174 7.40 -10.94 12.57
CA THR A 174 6.28 -11.89 12.73
C THR A 174 5.51 -12.10 11.42
N ASP A 175 4.57 -13.03 11.43
CA ASP A 175 3.55 -13.24 10.39
C ASP A 175 2.23 -12.49 10.71
N ILE A 176 2.24 -11.59 11.69
CA ILE A 176 1.05 -10.82 12.08
C ILE A 176 0.96 -9.57 11.21
N VAL A 177 -0.24 -9.32 10.70
CA VAL A 177 -0.59 -8.18 9.88
C VAL A 177 -1.63 -7.33 10.61
N VAL A 178 -1.47 -6.02 10.61
CA VAL A 178 -2.42 -5.05 11.16
C VAL A 178 -2.95 -4.18 10.03
N VAL A 179 -4.28 -4.12 9.93
CA VAL A 179 -5.02 -3.34 8.94
C VAL A 179 -5.68 -2.18 9.65
N ALA A 180 -5.40 -0.96 9.22
CA ALA A 180 -6.12 0.23 9.67
C ALA A 180 -7.32 0.47 8.75
N ASP A 181 -8.52 0.36 9.30
CA ASP A 181 -9.76 0.57 8.57
C ASP A 181 -10.47 1.83 9.07
N LEU A 182 -10.35 2.88 8.26
CA LEU A 182 -10.91 4.20 8.52
C LEU A 182 -12.43 4.12 8.67
N GLY A 183 -13.07 3.29 7.86
CA GLY A 183 -14.51 3.26 7.69
C GLY A 183 -15.29 2.60 8.81
N ILE A 184 -14.61 1.83 9.66
CA ILE A 184 -15.23 1.10 10.78
C ILE A 184 -14.62 1.44 12.15
N ASP A 185 -13.70 2.42 12.20
CA ASP A 185 -12.96 2.81 13.42
C ASP A 185 -12.22 1.64 14.08
N LYS A 186 -11.51 0.82 13.29
CA LYS A 186 -10.79 -0.34 13.83
C LYS A 186 -9.41 -0.54 13.24
N LEU A 187 -8.55 -1.08 14.10
CA LEU A 187 -7.39 -1.87 13.69
C LEU A 187 -7.80 -3.35 13.71
N VAL A 188 -7.63 -4.05 12.60
CA VAL A 188 -7.92 -5.48 12.48
C VAL A 188 -6.62 -6.25 12.31
N SER A 189 -6.40 -7.27 13.14
CA SER A 189 -5.18 -8.08 13.08
C SER A 189 -5.43 -9.45 12.50
N TYR A 190 -4.52 -9.91 11.65
CA TYR A 190 -4.55 -11.21 10.99
C TYR A 190 -3.22 -11.94 11.16
N ARG A 191 -3.25 -13.27 11.15
CA ARG A 191 -2.09 -14.12 10.91
C ARG A 191 -2.01 -14.42 9.41
N LEU A 192 -0.86 -14.16 8.81
CA LEU A 192 -0.57 -14.40 7.41
C LEU A 192 -0.05 -15.82 7.20
N GLY A 193 -0.86 -16.65 6.55
CA GLY A 193 -0.48 -18.00 6.15
C GLY A 193 0.56 -18.03 5.03
N LYS A 194 1.33 -19.11 4.96
CA LYS A 194 2.29 -19.34 3.86
C LYS A 194 1.61 -19.41 2.50
N ASP A 195 0.38 -19.91 2.47
CA ASP A 195 -0.51 -19.99 1.32
C ASP A 195 -1.20 -18.66 0.97
N GLY A 196 -0.95 -17.59 1.73
CA GLY A 196 -1.58 -16.28 1.55
C GLY A 196 -2.92 -16.11 2.26
N SER A 197 -3.36 -17.09 3.05
CA SER A 197 -4.55 -16.95 3.89
C SER A 197 -4.36 -15.87 4.98
N LEU A 198 -5.47 -15.22 5.35
CA LEU A 198 -5.51 -14.22 6.42
C LEU A 198 -6.46 -14.72 7.51
N GLU A 199 -5.90 -15.29 8.58
CA GLU A 199 -6.67 -15.77 9.72
C GLU A 199 -6.85 -14.63 10.73
N LYS A 200 -8.09 -14.19 10.96
CA LYS A 200 -8.36 -13.07 11.87
C LYS A 200 -7.97 -13.43 13.31
N ILE A 201 -7.15 -12.58 13.95
CA ILE A 201 -6.71 -12.73 15.34
C ILE A 201 -7.60 -11.89 16.27
N SER A 202 -7.70 -10.60 16.01
CA SER A 202 -8.40 -9.66 16.90
C SER A 202 -8.80 -8.37 16.19
N GLU A 203 -9.64 -7.57 16.85
CA GLU A 203 -9.96 -6.21 16.46
C GLU A 203 -9.73 -5.29 17.66
N PHE A 204 -9.21 -4.10 17.40
CA PHE A 204 -9.10 -3.01 18.36
C PHE A 204 -9.89 -1.82 17.82
N ALA A 205 -10.87 -1.34 18.60
CA ALA A 205 -11.64 -0.16 18.24
C ALA A 205 -10.88 1.11 18.62
N THR A 206 -10.78 2.05 17.68
CA THR A 206 -10.37 3.43 17.97
C THR A 206 -11.53 4.22 18.56
N ALA A 207 -11.29 5.49 18.92
CA ALA A 207 -12.40 6.37 19.28
C ALA A 207 -13.40 6.47 18.10
N PRO A 208 -14.72 6.49 18.35
CA PRO A 208 -15.70 6.66 17.29
C PRO A 208 -15.48 7.95 16.51
N GLY A 209 -15.40 7.85 15.19
CA GLY A 209 -15.14 8.98 14.29
C GLY A 209 -13.67 9.36 14.16
N ALA A 210 -12.74 8.56 14.70
CA ALA A 210 -11.31 8.83 14.58
C ALA A 210 -10.79 8.51 13.16
N GLY A 211 -11.23 7.38 12.58
CA GLY A 211 -10.82 6.94 11.25
C GLY A 211 -9.34 6.59 11.16
N PRO A 212 -8.89 5.42 11.67
CA PRO A 212 -7.49 5.03 11.64
C PRO A 212 -6.99 4.89 10.20
N ARG A 213 -5.88 5.56 9.90
CA ARG A 213 -5.35 5.69 8.54
C ARG A 213 -4.09 4.86 8.35
N HIS A 214 -3.00 5.24 9.00
CA HIS A 214 -1.68 4.61 8.87
C HIS A 214 -1.16 4.15 10.23
N VAL A 215 -0.45 3.02 10.22
CA VAL A 215 0.19 2.42 11.41
C VAL A 215 1.71 2.41 11.25
N ALA A 216 2.42 2.67 12.33
CA ALA A 216 3.88 2.54 12.40
C ALA A 216 4.30 1.76 13.66
N PHE A 217 5.36 0.95 13.54
CA PHE A 217 5.92 0.19 14.65
C PHE A 217 7.22 0.84 15.13
N HIS A 218 7.36 0.98 16.44
CA HIS A 218 8.61 1.44 17.02
C HIS A 218 9.69 0.34 16.89
N PRO A 219 10.96 0.66 16.58
CA PRO A 219 12.01 -0.34 16.33
C PRO A 219 12.28 -1.34 17.46
N ASN A 220 11.93 -0.98 18.70
CA ASN A 220 12.04 -1.90 19.85
C ASN A 220 10.92 -2.95 19.92
N GLY A 221 9.95 -2.92 19.01
CA GLY A 221 8.83 -3.87 18.92
C GLY A 221 7.78 -3.75 20.03
N ARG A 222 7.88 -2.75 20.92
CA ARG A 222 6.98 -2.60 22.08
C ARG A 222 5.81 -1.66 21.85
N PHE A 223 5.92 -0.78 20.86
CA PHE A 223 4.93 0.25 20.58
C PHE A 223 4.51 0.18 19.12
N MET A 224 3.21 0.35 18.93
CA MET A 224 2.58 0.58 17.65
C MET A 224 1.84 1.92 17.79
N PHE A 225 2.00 2.80 16.81
CA PHE A 225 1.33 4.08 16.74
C PHE A 225 0.36 4.06 15.56
N VAL A 226 -0.84 4.60 15.76
CA VAL A 226 -1.81 4.82 14.69
C VAL A 226 -2.07 6.32 14.52
N MET A 227 -2.09 6.78 13.27
CA MET A 227 -2.56 8.10 12.90
C MET A 227 -4.01 8.02 12.44
N ASN A 228 -4.86 8.85 13.04
CA ASN A 228 -6.29 8.93 12.75
C ASN A 228 -6.57 10.13 11.83
N GLU A 229 -7.27 9.90 10.72
CA GLU A 229 -7.51 10.92 9.69
C GLU A 229 -8.59 11.92 10.08
N LEU A 230 -9.70 11.44 10.65
CA LEU A 230 -10.94 12.22 10.73
C LEU A 230 -10.95 13.16 11.94
N ASP A 231 -10.26 12.80 13.02
CA ASP A 231 -10.14 13.64 14.22
C ASP A 231 -8.73 14.23 14.44
N SER A 232 -7.79 13.94 13.54
CA SER A 232 -6.40 14.42 13.59
C SER A 232 -5.65 14.05 14.89
N THR A 233 -5.82 12.82 15.38
CA THR A 233 -5.15 12.29 16.58
C THR A 233 -4.13 11.20 16.29
N PHE A 234 -3.30 10.90 17.30
CA PHE A 234 -2.46 9.69 17.35
C PHE A 234 -2.87 8.85 18.57
N ALA A 235 -2.82 7.52 18.43
CA ALA A 235 -3.02 6.57 19.53
C ALA A 235 -1.94 5.48 19.55
#